data_AF-H0I3F1-F1
#
_entry.id   AF-H0I3F1-F1
#
_cell.length_a   1.000
_cell.length_b   1.000
_cell.length_c   1.000
_cell.angle_alpha   90.00
_cell.angle_beta   90.00
_cell.angle_gamma   90.00
#
_symmetry.space_group_name_H-M   'P 1'
#
loop_
_entity.id
_entity.type
_entity.pdbx_description
1 polymer ?
#
loop_
_entity_poly.entity_id
_entity_poly.type
_entity_poly.pdbx_seq_one_letter_code
_entity_poly.pdbx_strand_id
1 'polypeptide(L)'
;FAVQGLVFSPLVKPATTKVLVAPAFLVMAIGLAVIPSITAFSEMLFAVSVVAASAGVISPLLAFWVSRITARSQGVELGIQAAAVSLGLSVGSAGAGLLFGFNGLQGAGFLAAAVVMALAATASLKLPLMAPMTSDPRAVPAGKIPE
;
A
#
# COMPACT_ATOMS: atom_id res chain seq x y z
N PHE A 1 -6.13 -9.40 -9.51
CA PHE A 1 -6.79 -8.88 -10.73
C PHE A 1 -8.13 -8.20 -10.48
N ALA A 2 -9.13 -8.80 -9.82
CA ALA A 2 -10.42 -8.14 -9.56
C ALA A 2 -10.31 -6.84 -8.73
N VAL A 3 -9.52 -6.85 -7.64
CA VAL A 3 -9.25 -5.65 -6.82
C VAL A 3 -8.49 -4.56 -7.60
N GLN A 4 -7.55 -4.95 -8.46
CA GLN A 4 -6.82 -4.02 -9.32
C GLN A 4 -7.78 -3.37 -10.34
N GLY A 5 -8.73 -4.13 -10.91
CA GLY A 5 -9.76 -3.60 -11.81
C GLY A 5 -10.73 -2.64 -11.12
N LEU A 6 -11.02 -2.86 -9.83
CA LEU A 6 -11.88 -1.96 -9.05
C LEU A 6 -11.19 -0.64 -8.69
N VAL A 7 -9.89 -0.68 -8.37
CA VAL A 7 -9.08 0.52 -8.07
C VAL A 7 -8.91 1.42 -9.30
N PHE A 8 -8.89 0.85 -10.51
CA PHE A 8 -8.86 1.58 -11.78
C PHE A 8 -10.25 1.89 -12.37
N SER A 9 -11.32 1.63 -11.62
CA SER A 9 -12.66 2.09 -12.01
C SER A 9 -12.74 3.62 -11.91
N PRO A 10 -13.32 4.33 -12.91
CA PRO A 10 -13.45 5.79 -12.94
C PRO A 10 -14.25 6.42 -11.78
N LEU A 11 -14.72 5.62 -10.83
CA LEU A 11 -15.47 6.04 -9.65
C LEU A 11 -14.59 6.40 -8.43
N VAL A 12 -13.30 6.02 -8.41
CA VAL A 12 -12.41 6.33 -7.28
C VAL A 12 -11.57 7.57 -7.59
N LYS A 13 -11.97 8.72 -7.05
CA LYS A 13 -11.25 9.99 -7.23
C LYS A 13 -9.83 9.90 -6.63
N PRO A 14 -8.77 10.34 -7.35
CA PRO A 14 -7.36 10.29 -6.91
C PRO A 14 -7.07 11.01 -5.57
N ALA A 15 -7.96 11.90 -5.13
CA ALA A 15 -7.88 12.61 -3.86
C ALA A 15 -8.28 11.73 -2.65
N THR A 16 -9.15 10.74 -2.84
CA THR A 16 -9.59 9.81 -1.79
C THR A 16 -8.56 8.72 -1.52
N THR A 17 -7.72 8.41 -2.52
CA THR A 17 -6.74 7.32 -2.45
C THR A 17 -5.65 7.56 -1.40
N LYS A 18 -5.30 8.81 -1.08
CA LYS A 18 -4.30 9.15 -0.04
C LYS A 18 -4.80 8.92 1.39
N VAL A 19 -6.09 9.13 1.64
CA VAL A 19 -6.73 8.84 2.93
C VAL A 19 -6.90 7.32 3.11
N LEU A 20 -6.85 6.54 2.03
CA LEU A 20 -7.03 5.09 2.06
C LEU A 20 -5.76 4.31 2.43
N VAL A 21 -4.56 4.92 2.30
CA VAL A 21 -3.27 4.25 2.57
C VAL A 21 -3.16 3.79 4.02
N ALA A 22 -3.27 4.73 4.96
CA ALA A 22 -3.16 4.46 6.39
C ALA A 22 -4.22 3.46 6.89
N PRO A 23 -5.53 3.59 6.56
CA PRO A 23 -6.53 2.60 6.96
C PRO A 23 -6.34 1.26 6.26
N ALA A 24 -5.82 1.19 5.03
CA ALA A 24 -5.50 -0.10 4.40
C ALA A 24 -4.38 -0.84 5.15
N PHE A 25 -3.31 -0.13 5.54
CA PHE A 25 -2.26 -0.71 6.39
C PHE A 25 -2.79 -1.10 7.78
N LEU A 26 -3.70 -0.30 8.34
CA LEU A 26 -4.29 -0.57 9.65
C LEU A 26 -5.23 -1.79 9.62
N VAL A 27 -6.08 -1.90 8.60
CA VAL A 27 -6.92 -3.09 8.38
C VAL A 27 -6.06 -4.34 8.20
N MET A 28 -4.96 -4.24 7.44
CA MET A 28 -4.02 -5.34 7.30
C MET A 28 -3.36 -5.72 8.63
N ALA A 29 -2.93 -4.74 9.42
CA ALA A 29 -2.34 -4.96 10.74
C ALA A 29 -3.32 -5.66 11.70
N ILE A 30 -4.57 -5.21 11.75
CA ILE A 30 -5.62 -5.84 12.57
C ILE A 30 -5.90 -7.26 12.08
N GLY A 31 -6.07 -7.45 10.78
CA GLY A 31 -6.32 -8.78 10.20
C GLY A 31 -5.21 -9.77 10.56
N LEU A 32 -3.96 -9.36 10.44
CA LEU A 32 -2.79 -10.18 10.84
C LEU A 32 -2.76 -10.44 12.35
N ALA A 33 -3.09 -9.46 13.19
CA ALA A 33 -3.06 -9.61 14.65
C ALA A 33 -4.13 -10.58 15.18
N VAL A 34 -5.27 -10.69 14.49
CA VAL A 34 -6.39 -11.54 14.92
C VAL A 34 -6.22 -13.00 14.48
N ILE A 35 -5.51 -13.26 13.36
CA ILE A 35 -5.32 -14.62 12.80
C ILE A 35 -4.87 -15.67 13.83
N PRO A 36 -3.90 -15.41 14.73
CA PRO A 36 -3.46 -16.40 15.73
C PRO A 36 -4.55 -16.86 16.71
N SER A 37 -5.60 -16.07 16.89
CA SER A 37 -6.71 -16.37 17.81
C SER A 37 -7.88 -17.08 17.14
N ILE A 38 -7.87 -17.22 15.82
CA ILE A 38 -8.96 -17.83 15.05
C ILE A 38 -8.81 -19.35 15.05
N THR A 39 -9.84 -20.05 15.49
CA THR A 39 -9.93 -21.52 15.47
C THR A 39 -10.93 -22.04 14.44
N ALA A 40 -11.88 -21.20 14.00
CA ALA A 40 -12.90 -21.58 13.03
C ALA A 40 -12.44 -21.33 11.58
N PHE A 41 -12.68 -22.32 10.70
CA PHE A 41 -12.28 -22.24 9.29
C PHE A 41 -12.92 -21.07 8.54
N SER A 42 -14.21 -20.81 8.76
CA SER A 42 -14.93 -19.70 8.11
C SER A 42 -14.38 -18.33 8.50
N GLU A 43 -14.03 -18.15 9.78
CA GLU A 43 -13.39 -16.92 10.27
C GLU A 43 -11.99 -16.74 9.68
N MET A 44 -11.24 -17.84 9.51
CA MET A 44 -9.93 -17.82 8.88
C MET A 44 -10.02 -17.39 7.41
N LEU A 45 -10.97 -17.94 6.65
CA LEU A 45 -11.22 -17.52 5.27
C LEU A 45 -11.56 -16.05 5.17
N PHE A 46 -12.41 -15.56 6.09
CA PHE A 46 -12.76 -14.15 6.14
C PHE A 46 -11.53 -13.28 6.43
N ALA A 47 -10.77 -13.59 7.47
CA ALA A 47 -9.57 -12.83 7.84
C ALA A 47 -8.53 -12.78 6.70
N VAL A 48 -8.26 -13.92 6.06
CA VAL A 48 -7.33 -13.99 4.92
C VAL A 48 -7.87 -13.19 3.72
N SER A 49 -9.18 -13.22 3.45
CA SER A 49 -9.77 -12.44 2.37
C SER A 49 -9.64 -10.92 2.59
N VAL A 50 -9.80 -10.47 3.83
CA VAL A 50 -9.63 -9.06 4.22
C VAL A 50 -8.18 -8.61 4.08
N VAL A 51 -7.23 -9.44 4.54
CA VAL A 51 -5.79 -9.19 4.39
C VAL A 51 -5.42 -9.13 2.90
N ALA A 52 -5.88 -10.10 2.09
CA ALA A 52 -5.62 -10.15 0.66
C ALA A 52 -6.22 -8.96 -0.10
N ALA A 53 -7.43 -8.55 0.23
CA ALA A 53 -8.08 -7.36 -0.35
C ALA A 53 -7.29 -6.09 -0.04
N SER A 54 -6.83 -5.95 1.21
CA SER A 54 -6.03 -4.79 1.66
C SER A 54 -4.69 -4.72 0.94
N ALA A 55 -3.97 -5.85 0.83
CA ALA A 55 -2.72 -5.93 0.07
C ALA A 55 -2.92 -5.57 -1.42
N GLY A 56 -4.04 -6.00 -2.01
CA GLY A 56 -4.39 -5.70 -3.41
C GLY A 56 -4.59 -4.21 -3.70
N VAL A 57 -4.93 -3.40 -2.70
CA VAL A 57 -5.13 -1.95 -2.80
C VAL A 57 -3.82 -1.17 -2.61
N ILE A 58 -2.91 -1.66 -1.76
CA ILE A 58 -1.65 -0.96 -1.42
C ILE A 58 -0.70 -0.85 -2.62
N SER A 59 -0.56 -1.92 -3.41
CA SER A 59 0.36 -1.96 -4.56
C SER A 59 0.10 -0.89 -5.64
N PRO A 60 -1.12 -0.76 -6.21
CA PRO A 60 -1.40 0.27 -7.22
C PRO A 60 -1.30 1.70 -6.64
N LEU A 61 -1.58 1.86 -5.35
CA LEU A 61 -1.55 3.15 -4.68
C LEU A 61 -0.12 3.67 -4.46
N LEU A 62 0.81 2.79 -4.09
CA LEU A 62 2.23 3.12 -4.00
C LEU A 62 2.82 3.45 -5.38
N ALA A 63 2.47 2.68 -6.42
CA ALA A 63 2.89 2.96 -7.79
C ALA A 63 2.40 4.33 -8.30
N PHE A 64 1.14 4.70 -7.99
CA PHE A 64 0.62 6.03 -8.29
C PHE A 64 1.39 7.15 -7.58
N TRP A 65 1.74 6.95 -6.30
CA TRP A 65 2.49 7.94 -5.53
C TRP A 65 3.90 8.16 -6.07
N VAL A 66 4.61 7.08 -6.39
CA VAL A 66 5.94 7.14 -7.01
C VAL A 66 5.86 7.92 -8.32
N SER A 67 4.90 7.60 -9.19
CA SER A 67 4.71 8.33 -10.46
C SER A 67 4.40 9.82 -10.31
N ARG A 68 3.91 10.28 -9.14
CA ARG A 68 3.50 11.68 -8.91
C ARG A 68 4.56 12.53 -8.19
N ILE A 69 5.48 11.92 -7.45
CA ILE A 69 6.57 12.62 -6.74
C ILE A 69 7.80 12.81 -7.64
N THR A 70 7.95 12.00 -8.69
CA THR A 70 9.19 11.96 -9.46
C THR A 70 9.44 13.24 -10.28
N ALA A 71 10.44 14.03 -9.86
CA ALA A 71 11.12 15.07 -10.65
C ALA A 71 12.45 14.58 -11.27
N ARG A 72 12.90 13.36 -10.91
CA ARG A 72 14.08 12.65 -11.46
C ARG A 72 13.67 11.84 -12.70
N SER A 73 14.60 11.16 -13.39
CA SER A 73 14.19 10.26 -14.49
C SER A 73 13.30 9.14 -13.94
N GLN A 74 12.10 8.98 -14.52
CA GLN A 74 11.05 8.06 -14.09
C GLN A 74 11.55 6.61 -13.92
N GLY A 75 12.54 6.19 -14.72
CA GLY A 75 13.16 4.86 -14.63
C GLY A 75 14.01 4.62 -13.37
N VAL A 76 14.69 5.64 -12.83
CA VAL A 76 15.50 5.48 -11.61
C VAL A 76 14.60 5.27 -10.40
N GLU A 77 13.50 6.01 -10.31
CA GLU A 77 12.54 5.89 -9.20
C GLU A 77 11.80 4.54 -9.23
N LEU A 78 11.36 4.11 -10.43
CA LEU A 78 10.77 2.78 -10.63
C LEU A 78 11.78 1.66 -10.29
N GLY A 79 13.07 1.85 -10.61
CA GLY A 79 14.13 0.93 -10.25
C GLY A 79 14.32 0.80 -8.73
N ILE A 80 14.35 1.93 -8.00
CA ILE A 80 14.45 1.94 -6.53
C ILE A 80 13.20 1.31 -5.90
N GLN A 81 12.00 1.62 -6.41
CA GLN A 81 10.77 1.02 -5.93
C GLN A 81 10.78 -0.50 -6.13
N ALA A 82 11.16 -0.98 -7.31
CA ALA A 82 11.27 -2.41 -7.59
C ALA A 82 12.32 -3.10 -6.70
N ALA A 83 13.46 -2.46 -6.48
CA ALA A 83 14.49 -2.95 -5.58
C ALA A 83 14.00 -3.04 -4.12
N ALA A 84 13.29 -2.02 -3.64
CA ALA A 84 12.71 -2.00 -2.30
C ALA A 84 11.64 -3.09 -2.12
N VAL A 85 10.77 -3.29 -3.12
CA VAL A 85 9.78 -4.38 -3.12
C VAL A 85 10.48 -5.75 -3.08
N SER A 86 11.50 -5.94 -3.92
CA SER A 86 12.23 -7.21 -4.01
C SER A 86 12.98 -7.51 -2.71
N LEU A 87 13.61 -6.49 -2.11
CA LEU A 87 14.26 -6.62 -0.81
C LEU A 87 13.24 -6.97 0.28
N GLY A 88 12.10 -6.29 0.32
CA GLY A 88 11.02 -6.58 1.26
C GLY A 88 10.48 -8.01 1.12
N LEU A 89 10.32 -8.50 -0.10
CA LEU A 89 9.90 -9.88 -0.37
C LEU A 89 10.95 -10.90 0.10
N SER A 90 12.24 -10.66 -0.19
CA SER A 90 13.33 -11.55 0.24
C SER A 90 13.49 -11.59 1.76
N VAL A 91 13.59 -10.42 2.40
CA VAL A 91 13.74 -10.30 3.85
C VAL A 91 12.48 -10.81 4.57
N GLY A 92 11.30 -10.48 4.06
CA GLY A 92 10.02 -10.95 4.59
C GLY A 92 9.88 -12.47 4.49
N SER A 93 10.23 -13.06 3.35
CA SER A 93 10.16 -14.52 3.16
C SER A 93 11.16 -15.27 4.04
N ALA A 94 12.39 -14.75 4.16
CA ALA A 94 13.40 -15.33 5.05
C ALA A 94 12.96 -15.22 6.52
N GLY A 95 12.47 -14.06 6.94
CA GLY A 95 11.95 -13.84 8.29
C GLY A 95 10.75 -14.73 8.60
N ALA A 96 9.79 -14.83 7.67
CA ALA A 96 8.65 -15.73 7.79
C ALA A 96 9.08 -17.19 7.87
N GLY A 97 9.98 -17.64 7.00
CA GLY A 97 10.51 -19.01 7.03
C GLY A 97 11.16 -19.36 8.38
N LEU A 98 11.91 -18.42 8.97
CA LEU A 98 12.48 -18.60 10.30
C LEU A 98 11.40 -18.63 11.40
N LEU A 99 10.49 -17.67 11.42
CA LEU A 99 9.45 -17.55 12.46
C LEU A 99 8.44 -18.72 12.43
N PHE A 100 8.03 -19.15 11.23
CA PHE A 100 7.07 -20.24 11.05
C PHE A 100 7.73 -21.63 11.05
N GLY A 101 9.06 -21.71 10.89
CA GLY A 101 9.82 -22.95 10.91
C GLY A 101 10.00 -23.55 12.33
N PHE A 102 9.80 -22.76 13.38
CA PHE A 102 9.85 -23.25 14.77
C PHE A 102 8.44 -23.53 15.31
N ASN A 103 8.27 -24.69 15.95
CA ASN A 103 7.01 -25.08 16.56
C ASN A 103 6.65 -24.10 17.70
N GLY A 104 5.44 -23.52 17.65
CA GLY A 104 4.94 -22.58 18.66
C GLY A 104 5.19 -21.09 18.39
N LEU A 105 5.99 -20.72 17.36
CA LEU A 105 6.22 -19.32 16.99
C LEU A 105 5.34 -18.80 15.83
N GLN A 106 4.44 -19.64 15.31
CA GLN A 106 3.56 -19.29 14.19
C GLN A 106 2.70 -18.04 14.50
N GLY A 107 2.15 -17.95 15.71
CA GLY A 107 1.42 -16.77 16.16
C GLY A 107 2.30 -15.52 16.25
N ALA A 108 3.56 -15.68 16.68
CA ALA A 108 4.52 -14.58 16.74
C ALA A 108 4.89 -14.05 15.34
N GLY A 109 4.91 -14.91 14.31
CA GLY A 109 5.12 -14.50 12.92
C GLY A 109 4.03 -13.55 12.41
N PHE A 110 2.76 -13.88 12.67
CA PHE A 110 1.63 -13.01 12.34
C PHE A 110 1.65 -11.69 13.12
N LEU A 111 1.97 -11.73 14.42
CA LEU A 111 2.09 -10.52 15.24
C LEU A 111 3.26 -9.63 14.82
N ALA A 112 4.41 -10.21 14.46
CA ALA A 112 5.55 -9.46 13.93
C ALA A 112 5.17 -8.75 12.62
N ALA A 113 4.47 -9.44 11.71
CA ALA A 113 3.95 -8.84 10.49
C ALA A 113 2.93 -7.71 10.79
N ALA A 114 2.04 -7.91 11.77
CA ALA A 114 1.09 -6.90 12.21
C ALA A 114 1.79 -5.63 12.73
N VAL A 115 2.85 -5.77 13.53
CA VAL A 115 3.66 -4.64 14.02
C VAL A 115 4.30 -3.88 12.85
N VAL A 116 4.89 -4.58 11.87
CA VAL A 116 5.47 -3.93 10.68
C VAL A 116 4.40 -3.15 9.91
N MET A 117 3.20 -3.71 9.74
CA MET A 117 2.09 -3.02 9.06
C MET A 117 1.57 -1.83 9.87
N ALA A 118 1.52 -1.91 11.19
CA ALA A 118 1.16 -0.79 12.05
C ALA A 118 2.19 0.34 11.97
N LEU A 119 3.49 0.01 11.93
CA LEU A 119 4.55 0.99 11.70
C LEU A 119 4.40 1.66 10.34
N ALA A 120 4.09 0.89 9.29
CA ALA A 120 3.80 1.45 7.95
C ALA A 120 2.58 2.38 7.96
N ALA A 121 1.53 2.05 8.71
CA ALA A 121 0.38 2.93 8.91
C ALA A 121 0.78 4.24 9.60
N THR A 122 1.59 4.19 10.67
CA THR A 122 2.06 5.41 11.35
C THR A 122 3.00 6.25 10.49
N ALA A 123 3.87 5.61 9.71
CA ALA A 123 4.78 6.29 8.80
C ALA A 123 4.03 6.99 7.65
N SER A 124 2.97 6.35 7.13
CA SER A 124 2.12 6.94 6.09
C SER A 124 1.30 8.13 6.60
N LEU A 125 0.96 8.18 7.90
CA LEU A 125 0.36 9.37 8.52
C LEU A 125 1.34 10.55 8.66
N LYS A 126 2.65 10.29 8.72
CA LYS A 126 3.69 11.33 8.84
C LYS A 126 4.12 11.93 7.50
N LEU A 127 3.58 11.45 6.38
CA LEU A 127 3.86 12.05 5.08
C LEU A 127 3.26 13.46 5.04
N PRO A 128 4.06 14.52 4.76
CA PRO A 128 3.57 15.88 4.77
C PRO A 128 2.43 16.03 3.76
N LEU A 129 1.34 16.62 4.24
CA LEU A 129 0.21 17.10 3.46
C LEU A 129 0.72 18.20 2.52
N MET A 130 1.33 17.83 1.40
CA MET A 130 1.62 18.80 0.35
C MET A 130 0.28 19.28 -0.21
N ALA A 131 0.07 20.58 0.04
CA ALA A 131 -1.11 21.41 -0.18
C ALA A 131 -1.76 21.21 -1.57
N PRO A 132 -3.04 21.61 -1.73
CA PRO A 132 -3.81 21.36 -2.94
C PRO A 132 -3.16 22.08 -4.12
N MET A 133 -2.76 21.34 -5.16
CA MET A 133 -2.50 21.97 -6.44
C MET A 133 -3.85 22.22 -7.12
N THR A 134 -4.41 23.38 -6.82
CA THR A 134 -5.19 24.13 -7.78
C THR A 134 -4.25 24.53 -8.92
N SER A 135 -4.17 23.70 -9.95
CA SER A 135 -3.72 24.16 -11.26
C SER A 135 -4.60 23.46 -12.29
N ASP A 136 -5.65 24.19 -12.66
CA ASP A 136 -6.50 23.88 -13.79
C ASP A 136 -5.62 23.66 -15.04
N PRO A 137 -5.64 22.47 -15.66
CA PRO A 137 -4.90 22.20 -16.88
C PRO A 137 -5.40 23.02 -18.10
N ARG A 138 -6.49 23.80 -17.96
CA ARG A 138 -7.12 24.53 -19.06
C ARG A 138 -6.78 26.02 -19.14
N ALA A 139 -5.89 26.54 -18.30
CA ALA A 139 -5.41 27.91 -18.46
C ALA A 139 -4.37 28.02 -19.60
N VAL A 140 -4.83 27.84 -20.84
CA VAL A 140 -4.13 28.33 -22.03
C VAL A 140 -4.42 29.84 -22.10
N PRO A 141 -3.42 30.73 -21.98
CA PRO A 141 -3.64 32.14 -22.26
C PRO A 141 -3.90 32.29 -23.76
N ALA A 142 -5.15 32.58 -24.12
CA ALA A 142 -5.48 33.01 -25.47
C ALA A 142 -4.97 34.44 -25.70
N GLY A 143 -4.19 34.63 -26.76
CA GLY A 143 -3.81 35.93 -27.32
C GLY A 143 -2.40 36.40 -26.91
N LYS A 144 -1.50 36.78 -27.82
CA LYS A 144 -1.70 37.47 -29.11
C LYS A 144 -0.69 36.96 -30.16
N ILE A 145 -1.17 36.79 -31.39
CA ILE A 145 -0.32 36.70 -32.59
C ILE A 145 0.09 38.13 -32.94
N PRO A 146 1.38 38.47 -33.05
CA PRO A 146 1.79 39.72 -33.68
C PRO A 146 1.81 39.54 -35.21
N GLU A 147 1.15 40.46 -35.92
CA GLU A 147 1.35 40.75 -37.35
C GLU A 147 2.73 41.38 -37.60
#